data_AF-A0A5N4DW05-F1
#
_entry.id   AF-A0A5N4DW05-F1
#
_cell.length_a   1.000
_cell.length_b   1.000
_cell.length_c   1.000
_cell.angle_alpha   90.00
_cell.angle_beta   90.00
_cell.angle_gamma   90.00
#
_symmetry.space_group_name_H-M   'P 1'
#
loop_
_entity.id
_entity.type
_entity.pdbx_description
1 polymer ?
#
loop_
_entity_poly.entity_id
_entity_poly.type
_entity_poly.pdbx_seq_one_letter_code
_entity_poly.pdbx_strand_id
1 'polypeptide(L)'
;MKVDVGLVHFTPLTRPRIEQPFKLVEKVVQNVFQFRRKYCHQGLSHTNHQSVPDHGNYDQTPACHETELRDLRQLTLERMLFPEAQRLESTGKLLQLADVDPTLRPIQLSVSHFKSLCDVYRKMCDDDPHLFAYNFREELKQKSENKVTRRGADPGCCCKG
;
A
#
# COMPACT_ATOMS: atom_id res chain seq x y z
N MET A 1 9.48 22.06 -23.34
CA MET A 1 10.41 21.00 -22.89
C MET A 1 10.89 20.25 -24.12
N LYS A 2 12.20 20.11 -24.30
CA LYS A 2 12.79 19.22 -25.32
C LYS A 2 13.09 17.90 -24.63
N VAL A 3 12.70 16.78 -25.24
CA VAL A 3 12.96 15.43 -24.74
C VAL A 3 13.67 14.63 -25.82
N ASP A 4 14.56 13.72 -25.42
CA ASP A 4 15.29 12.84 -26.33
C ASP A 4 14.52 11.52 -26.56
N VAL A 5 14.85 10.82 -27.64
CA VAL A 5 14.23 9.54 -28.01
C VAL A 5 15.20 8.40 -27.79
N GLY A 6 14.78 7.34 -27.10
CA GLY A 6 15.52 6.10 -26.93
C GLY A 6 14.88 4.95 -27.71
N LEU A 7 15.67 4.24 -28.53
CA LEU A 7 15.26 2.97 -29.13
C LEU A 7 15.52 1.84 -28.12
N VAL A 8 14.48 1.07 -27.79
CA VAL A 8 14.57 -0.07 -26.87
C VAL A 8 14.02 -1.32 -27.55
N HIS A 9 14.78 -2.42 -27.49
CA HIS A 9 14.35 -3.73 -27.97
C HIS A 9 14.03 -4.65 -26.80
N PHE A 10 12.89 -5.35 -26.85
CA PHE A 10 12.49 -6.34 -25.86
C PHE A 10 12.36 -7.70 -26.51
N THR A 11 13.11 -8.68 -26.01
CA THR A 11 12.92 -10.09 -26.32
C THR A 11 12.23 -10.74 -25.12
N PRO A 12 11.02 -11.31 -25.26
CA PRO A 12 10.37 -12.03 -24.18
C PRO A 12 11.27 -13.16 -23.66
N LEU A 13 11.33 -13.31 -22.34
CA LEU A 13 12.04 -14.42 -21.72
C LEU A 13 11.26 -15.72 -21.95
N THR A 14 11.94 -16.81 -22.28
CA THR A 14 11.33 -18.15 -22.40
C THR A 14 10.64 -18.59 -21.11
N ARG A 15 11.18 -18.17 -19.95
CA ARG A 15 10.55 -18.34 -18.64
C ARG A 15 10.46 -17.00 -17.93
N PRO A 16 9.28 -16.59 -17.42
CA PRO A 16 9.16 -15.34 -16.67
C PRO A 16 9.89 -15.47 -15.33
N ARG A 17 10.45 -14.36 -14.84
CA ARG A 17 11.13 -14.35 -13.53
C ARG A 17 10.15 -14.46 -12.35
N ILE A 18 8.89 -14.11 -12.57
CA ILE A 18 7.80 -14.19 -11.59
C ILE A 18 6.68 -15.00 -12.24
N GLU A 19 6.43 -16.21 -11.73
CA GLU A 19 5.43 -17.15 -12.26
C GLU A 19 4.07 -16.94 -11.55
N GLN A 20 3.58 -15.70 -11.54
CA GLN A 20 2.29 -15.34 -10.94
C GLN A 20 1.40 -14.61 -11.97
N PRO A 21 0.06 -14.64 -11.80
CA PRO A 21 -0.85 -13.91 -12.68
C PRO A 21 -0.48 -12.43 -12.75
N PHE A 22 -0.47 -11.85 -13.96
CA PHE A 22 -0.03 -10.47 -14.17
C PHE A 22 -0.76 -9.48 -13.26
N LYS A 23 -2.07 -9.67 -13.02
CA LYS A 23 -2.85 -8.78 -12.14
C LYS A 23 -2.40 -8.80 -10.69
N LEU A 24 -1.92 -9.94 -10.19
CA LEU A 24 -1.34 -10.02 -8.85
C LEU A 24 0.00 -9.29 -8.81
N VAL A 25 0.87 -9.55 -9.79
CA VAL A 25 2.19 -8.89 -9.89
C VAL A 25 2.02 -7.38 -10.01
N GLU A 26 1.13 -6.93 -10.88
CA GLU A 26 0.76 -5.52 -11.07
C GLU A 26 0.28 -4.90 -9.75
N LYS A 27 -0.62 -5.57 -9.02
CA LYS A 27 -1.13 -5.09 -7.73
C LYS A 27 0.02 -4.92 -6.73
N VAL A 28 0.85 -5.94 -6.52
CA VAL A 28 1.98 -5.89 -5.57
C VAL A 28 2.99 -4.80 -5.95
N VAL A 29 3.43 -4.76 -7.21
CA VAL A 29 4.44 -3.79 -7.69
C VAL A 29 3.93 -2.36 -7.57
N GLN A 30 2.68 -2.09 -7.98
CA GLN A 30 2.11 -0.75 -7.88
C GLN A 30 1.98 -0.27 -6.43
N ASN A 31 1.67 -1.17 -5.49
CA ASN A 31 1.60 -0.84 -4.06
C ASN A 31 2.99 -0.52 -3.50
N VAL A 32 3.99 -1.37 -3.78
CA VAL A 32 5.36 -1.16 -3.29
C VAL A 32 5.97 0.15 -3.82
N PHE A 33 5.75 0.49 -5.09
CA PHE A 33 6.29 1.71 -5.70
C PHE A 33 5.48 3.00 -5.44
N GLN A 34 4.43 2.94 -4.61
CA GLN A 34 3.61 4.10 -4.28
C GLN A 34 4.44 5.23 -3.65
N PHE A 35 5.38 4.90 -2.77
CA PHE A 35 6.29 5.87 -2.17
C PHE A 35 7.74 5.55 -2.49
N ARG A 36 8.17 5.93 -3.70
CA ARG A 36 9.53 5.67 -4.20
C ARG A 36 10.65 6.28 -3.34
N ARG A 37 10.34 7.28 -2.50
CA ARG A 37 11.27 7.94 -1.58
C ARG A 37 11.10 7.52 -0.11
N LYS A 38 10.21 6.57 0.19
CA LYS A 38 9.99 6.04 1.55
C LYS A 38 10.38 4.57 1.62
N TYR A 39 10.43 4.00 2.82
CA TYR A 39 10.67 2.58 3.02
C TYR A 39 9.51 1.73 2.49
N CYS A 40 9.79 0.52 1.99
CA CYS A 40 8.79 -0.33 1.32
C CYS A 40 7.64 -0.72 2.25
N HIS A 41 7.87 -0.86 3.56
CA HIS A 41 6.81 -1.09 4.54
C HIS A 41 5.81 0.08 4.63
N GLN A 42 6.21 1.30 4.30
CA GLN A 42 5.30 2.46 4.32
C GLN A 42 4.34 2.46 3.13
N GLY A 43 4.75 1.93 1.98
CA GLY A 43 3.86 1.69 0.82
C GLY A 43 2.90 0.52 1.02
N LEU A 44 3.23 -0.41 1.93
CA LEU A 44 2.41 -1.57 2.24
C LEU A 44 1.49 -1.36 3.46
N SER A 45 1.91 -0.55 4.45
CA SER A 45 1.20 -0.40 5.73
C SER A 45 0.54 0.95 6.02
N HIS A 46 0.91 2.06 5.35
CA HIS A 46 0.34 3.38 5.67
C HIS A 46 0.18 3.67 7.18
N THR A 47 1.22 3.43 7.96
CA THR A 47 1.24 3.83 9.36
C THR A 47 1.40 5.34 9.43
N ASN A 48 0.40 6.05 9.97
CA ASN A 48 0.52 7.47 10.33
C ASN A 48 1.11 7.68 11.75
N HIS A 49 1.75 6.66 12.32
CA HIS A 49 2.49 6.80 13.56
C HIS A 49 3.96 6.49 13.34
N GLN A 50 4.77 7.56 13.41
CA GLN A 50 6.14 7.50 13.86
C GLN A 50 6.17 6.87 15.26
N SER A 51 6.58 5.62 15.33
CA SER A 51 7.14 5.06 16.56
C SER A 51 7.93 3.81 16.24
N VAL A 52 9.13 4.02 15.69
CA VAL A 52 10.27 3.21 16.08
C VAL A 52 11.30 4.21 16.62
N PRO A 53 11.78 4.06 17.88
CA PRO A 53 12.81 4.93 18.41
C PRO A 53 14.11 4.67 17.67
N ASP A 54 14.61 5.73 17.05
CA ASP A 54 15.89 5.79 16.37
C ASP A 54 17.00 5.93 17.43
N HIS A 55 17.76 4.86 17.67
CA HIS A 55 19.08 4.98 18.27
C HIS A 55 20.11 4.99 17.13
N GLY A 56 20.19 6.14 16.47
CA GLY A 56 21.08 6.36 15.34
C GLY A 56 21.20 7.85 15.02
N ASN A 57 21.99 8.55 15.83
CA ASN A 57 22.42 9.93 15.64
C ASN A 57 22.66 10.30 14.16
N TYR A 58 21.75 11.08 13.57
CA TYR A 58 22.04 11.98 12.45
C TYR A 58 21.28 13.31 12.64
N ASP A 59 22.11 14.32 12.86
CA ASP A 59 21.91 15.76 12.82
C ASP A 59 20.75 16.28 11.95
N GLN A 60 20.05 17.27 12.52
CA GLN A 60 18.98 18.14 11.99
C GLN A 60 18.63 18.00 10.49
N THR A 61 17.39 17.59 10.18
CA THR A 61 16.73 17.91 8.89
C THR A 61 15.47 18.75 9.12
N PRO A 62 15.34 19.96 8.52
CA PRO A 62 14.20 20.82 8.74
C PRO A 62 12.99 20.31 7.95
N ALA A 63 11.82 20.47 8.57
CA ALA A 63 10.51 20.16 8.02
C ALA A 63 10.25 20.97 6.74
N CYS A 64 10.25 20.30 5.59
CA CYS A 64 9.80 20.89 4.33
C CYS A 64 8.48 20.24 3.89
N HIS A 65 7.41 21.01 4.10
CA HIS A 65 6.12 21.03 3.40
C HIS A 65 5.12 19.89 3.62
N GLU A 66 4.30 20.06 4.66
CA GLU A 66 3.08 19.30 4.96
C GLU A 66 1.88 19.56 4.00
N THR A 67 2.02 20.43 3.01
CA THR A 67 0.87 20.95 2.23
C THR A 67 0.60 20.22 0.90
N GLU A 68 1.57 19.51 0.29
CA GLU A 68 1.34 18.66 -0.90
C GLU A 68 0.71 17.29 -0.57
N LEU A 69 0.63 16.94 0.71
CA LEU A 69 0.13 15.65 1.20
C LEU A 69 -1.38 15.47 1.08
N ARG A 70 -2.16 16.51 0.78
CA ARG A 70 -3.63 16.41 0.73
C ARG A 70 -4.17 15.91 -0.61
N ASP A 71 -3.55 16.28 -1.73
CA ASP A 71 -3.97 15.80 -3.07
C ASP A 71 -3.38 14.43 -3.40
N LEU A 72 -2.16 14.14 -2.91
CA LEU A 72 -1.59 12.79 -2.94
C LEU A 72 -2.45 11.81 -2.15
N ARG A 73 -3.03 12.20 -1.00
CA ARG A 73 -3.91 11.32 -0.21
C ARG A 73 -5.06 10.75 -1.05
N GLN A 74 -5.72 11.51 -1.92
CA GLN A 74 -6.89 11.00 -2.65
C GLN A 74 -6.54 9.94 -3.72
N LEU A 75 -5.37 10.06 -4.37
CA LEU A 75 -4.83 9.06 -5.33
C LEU A 75 -4.17 7.86 -4.64
N THR A 76 -3.87 7.98 -3.35
CA THR A 76 -3.14 7.00 -2.54
C THR A 76 -4.08 5.92 -1.94
N LEU A 77 -5.39 6.17 -1.92
CA LEU A 77 -6.39 5.33 -1.24
C LEU A 77 -6.94 4.18 -2.11
N GLU A 78 -6.45 3.95 -3.32
CA GLU A 78 -6.86 2.81 -4.16
C GLU A 78 -5.91 1.62 -4.06
N ARG A 79 -4.72 1.81 -3.49
CA ARG A 79 -3.60 0.87 -3.61
C ARG A 79 -3.10 0.45 -2.24
N MET A 80 -3.91 -0.33 -1.54
CA MET A 80 -3.47 -1.05 -0.34
C MET A 80 -3.74 -2.53 -0.53
N LEU A 81 -2.74 -3.37 -0.22
CA LEU A 81 -2.87 -4.83 -0.33
C LEU A 81 -3.78 -5.41 0.74
N PHE A 82 -3.90 -4.74 1.90
CA PHE A 82 -4.58 -5.27 3.08
C PHE A 82 -5.64 -4.29 3.65
N PRO A 83 -6.77 -4.81 4.16
CA PRO A 83 -7.76 -4.07 4.94
C PRO A 83 -7.16 -3.33 6.12
N GLU A 84 -7.73 -2.16 6.48
CA GLU A 84 -7.20 -1.31 7.55
C GLU A 84 -7.02 -2.05 8.89
N ALA A 85 -7.97 -2.90 9.24
CA ALA A 85 -7.98 -3.62 10.52
C ALA A 85 -6.76 -4.54 10.72
N GLN A 86 -6.25 -5.15 9.64
CA GLN A 86 -5.18 -6.15 9.70
C GLN A 86 -3.91 -5.71 8.98
N ARG A 87 -3.84 -4.46 8.53
CA ARG A 87 -2.83 -3.98 7.58
C ARG A 87 -1.41 -4.08 8.12
N LEU A 88 -1.20 -3.67 9.37
CA LEU A 88 0.11 -3.64 10.01
C LEU A 88 0.68 -5.05 10.16
N GLU A 89 -0.13 -5.94 10.72
CA GLU A 89 0.25 -7.34 10.94
C GLU A 89 0.47 -8.07 9.61
N SER A 90 -0.47 -7.93 8.67
CA SER A 90 -0.41 -8.62 7.38
C SER A 90 0.78 -8.17 6.53
N THR A 91 1.14 -6.88 6.59
CA THR A 91 2.33 -6.38 5.90
C THR A 91 3.62 -6.87 6.55
N GLY A 92 3.69 -6.85 7.88
CA GLY A 92 4.83 -7.41 8.61
C GLY A 92 5.04 -8.87 8.25
N LYS A 93 3.95 -9.66 8.27
CA LYS A 93 3.94 -11.06 7.86
C LYS A 93 4.35 -11.25 6.40
N LEU A 94 3.87 -10.44 5.47
CA LEU A 94 4.25 -10.49 4.06
C LEU A 94 5.76 -10.29 3.87
N LEU A 95 6.31 -9.22 4.46
CA LEU A 95 7.74 -8.89 4.33
C LEU A 95 8.62 -9.95 4.99
N GLN A 96 8.23 -10.42 6.18
CA GLN A 96 8.95 -11.47 6.90
C GLN A 96 8.96 -12.78 6.12
N LEU A 97 7.80 -13.25 5.66
CA LEU A 97 7.70 -14.50 4.91
C LEU A 97 8.35 -14.42 3.53
N ALA A 98 8.43 -13.21 2.94
CA ALA A 98 9.10 -12.98 1.67
C ALA A 98 10.62 -12.78 1.82
N ASP A 99 11.15 -12.77 3.05
CA ASP A 99 12.55 -12.48 3.37
C ASP A 99 13.02 -11.15 2.77
N VAL A 100 12.18 -10.11 2.92
CA VAL A 100 12.46 -8.75 2.43
C VAL A 100 12.65 -7.83 3.62
N ASP A 101 13.81 -7.18 3.68
CA ASP A 101 14.10 -6.17 4.70
C ASP A 101 13.13 -4.98 4.57
N PRO A 102 12.33 -4.68 5.60
CA PRO A 102 11.34 -3.61 5.58
C PRO A 102 11.96 -2.21 5.43
N THR A 103 13.25 -2.04 5.72
CA THR A 103 13.97 -0.76 5.61
C THR A 103 14.48 -0.49 4.19
N LEU A 104 14.32 -1.44 3.26
CA LEU A 104 14.65 -1.20 1.87
C LEU A 104 13.68 -0.20 1.24
N ARG A 105 14.22 0.71 0.43
CA ARG A 105 13.42 1.58 -0.43
C ARG A 105 12.97 0.80 -1.66
N PRO A 106 11.83 1.13 -2.29
CA PRO A 106 11.34 0.42 -3.48
C PRO A 106 12.36 0.31 -4.61
N ILE A 107 13.22 1.33 -4.78
CA ILE A 107 14.28 1.33 -5.81
C ILE A 107 15.41 0.33 -5.53
N GLN A 108 15.56 -0.09 -4.27
CA GLN A 108 16.56 -1.08 -3.85
C GLN A 108 16.01 -2.53 -3.97
N LEU A 109 14.73 -2.70 -4.30
CA LEU A 109 14.14 -4.02 -4.46
C LEU A 109 14.45 -4.61 -5.83
N SER A 110 14.97 -5.83 -5.83
CA SER A 110 15.27 -6.59 -7.04
C SER A 110 14.04 -7.35 -7.55
N VAL A 111 14.13 -7.93 -8.75
CA VAL A 111 13.09 -8.80 -9.30
C VAL A 111 12.86 -10.05 -8.45
N SER A 112 13.88 -10.55 -7.75
CA SER A 112 13.71 -11.70 -6.83
C SER A 112 12.91 -11.33 -5.59
N HIS A 113 13.10 -10.11 -5.04
CA HIS A 113 12.23 -9.63 -3.95
C HIS A 113 10.77 -9.56 -4.39
N PHE A 114 10.51 -9.05 -5.60
CA PHE A 114 9.15 -9.03 -6.14
C PHE A 114 8.58 -10.43 -6.38
N LYS A 115 9.41 -11.38 -6.81
CA LYS A 115 9.02 -12.78 -6.90
C LYS A 115 8.53 -13.29 -5.54
N SER A 116 9.36 -13.16 -4.50
CA SER A 116 9.02 -13.61 -3.14
C SER A 116 7.76 -12.94 -2.60
N LEU A 117 7.63 -11.62 -2.78
CA LEU A 117 6.43 -10.86 -2.37
C LEU A 117 5.17 -11.36 -3.09
N CYS A 118 5.25 -11.61 -4.39
CA CYS A 118 4.10 -12.11 -5.15
C CYS A 118 3.74 -13.55 -4.74
N ASP A 119 4.73 -14.41 -4.51
CA ASP A 119 4.51 -15.80 -4.11
C ASP A 119 3.86 -15.89 -2.72
N VAL A 120 4.31 -15.07 -1.76
CA VAL A 120 3.71 -15.01 -0.42
C VAL A 120 2.33 -14.37 -0.45
N TYR A 121 2.17 -13.24 -1.15
CA TYR A 121 0.86 -12.60 -1.27
C TYR A 121 -0.16 -13.52 -1.94
N ARG A 122 0.26 -14.32 -2.93
CA ARG A 122 -0.60 -15.34 -3.54
C ARG A 122 -1.13 -16.33 -2.51
N LYS A 123 -0.25 -16.87 -1.66
CA LYS A 123 -0.67 -17.79 -0.58
C LYS A 123 -1.68 -17.13 0.36
N MET A 124 -1.45 -15.87 0.74
CA MET A 124 -2.40 -15.12 1.57
C MET A 124 -3.75 -14.92 0.88
N CYS A 125 -3.78 -14.72 -0.45
CA CYS A 125 -5.02 -14.64 -1.22
C CYS A 125 -5.70 -16.00 -1.43
N ASP A 126 -4.93 -17.10 -1.45
CA ASP A 126 -5.50 -18.45 -1.51
C ASP A 126 -6.17 -18.81 -0.16
N ASP A 127 -5.60 -18.32 0.96
CA ASP A 127 -6.19 -18.47 2.31
C ASP A 127 -7.42 -17.57 2.53
N ASP A 128 -7.37 -16.31 2.05
CA ASP A 128 -8.50 -15.37 2.08
C ASP A 128 -8.78 -14.80 0.67
N PRO A 129 -9.75 -15.38 -0.07
CA PRO A 129 -10.10 -14.92 -1.41
C PRO A 129 -10.58 -13.45 -1.47
N HIS A 130 -11.12 -12.91 -0.37
CA HIS A 130 -11.57 -11.52 -0.31
C HIS A 130 -10.40 -10.55 -0.34
N LEU A 131 -9.20 -10.98 0.03
CA LEU A 131 -8.00 -10.16 0.02
C LEU A 131 -7.58 -9.73 -1.40
N PHE A 132 -7.78 -10.60 -2.39
CA PHE A 132 -7.47 -10.24 -3.78
C PHE A 132 -8.48 -9.24 -4.34
N ALA A 133 -9.77 -9.44 -4.02
CA ALA A 133 -10.86 -8.56 -4.41
C ALA A 133 -10.89 -7.24 -3.59
N TYR A 134 -10.15 -7.16 -2.49
CA TYR A 134 -10.11 -5.98 -1.63
C TYR A 134 -9.65 -4.75 -2.41
N ASN A 135 -10.51 -3.73 -2.38
CA ASN A 135 -10.31 -2.40 -2.92
C ASN A 135 -10.54 -1.38 -1.81
N PHE A 136 -9.47 -0.74 -1.35
CA PHE A 136 -9.54 0.20 -0.23
C PHE A 136 -10.48 1.41 -0.48
N ARG A 137 -10.69 1.79 -1.76
CA ARG A 137 -11.66 2.82 -2.15
C ARG A 137 -13.10 2.47 -1.75
N GLU A 138 -13.45 1.19 -1.72
CA GLU A 138 -14.79 0.74 -1.30
C GLU A 138 -14.95 0.84 0.22
N GLU A 139 -13.90 0.52 0.99
CA GLU A 139 -13.89 0.65 2.45
C GLU A 139 -14.15 2.11 2.89
N LEU A 140 -13.59 3.09 2.18
CA LEU A 140 -13.82 4.51 2.46
C LEU A 140 -15.25 4.97 2.18
N LYS A 141 -15.87 4.47 1.11
CA LYS A 141 -17.28 4.79 0.79
C LYS A 141 -18.19 4.29 1.89
N GLN A 142 -18.00 3.04 2.33
CA GLN A 142 -18.77 2.45 3.43
C GLN A 142 -18.58 3.21 4.75
N LYS A 143 -17.36 3.65 5.08
CA LYS A 143 -17.11 4.50 6.26
C LYS A 143 -17.80 5.85 6.16
N SER A 144 -17.92 6.43 4.96
CA SER A 144 -18.63 7.70 4.75
C SER A 144 -20.15 7.53 4.88
N GLU A 145 -20.71 6.45 4.31
CA GLU A 145 -22.14 6.12 4.37
C GLU A 145 -22.58 5.79 5.79
N ASN A 146 -21.82 4.98 6.53
CA ASN A 146 -22.10 4.68 7.94
C ASN A 146 -22.05 5.94 8.84
N LYS A 147 -21.23 6.95 8.48
CA LYS A 147 -21.22 8.25 9.19
C LYS A 147 -22.44 9.11 8.86
N VAL A 148 -23.07 8.92 7.70
CA VAL A 148 -24.31 9.62 7.33
C VAL A 148 -25.49 8.97 8.06
N THR A 149 -25.57 7.64 8.08
CA THR A 149 -26.67 6.91 8.75
C THR A 149 -26.69 7.13 10.26
N ARG A 150 -25.53 7.21 10.92
CA ARG A 150 -25.45 7.49 12.38
C ARG A 150 -25.79 8.94 12.77
N ARG A 151 -25.80 9.88 11.83
CA ARG A 151 -26.22 11.27 12.06
C ARG A 151 -27.71 11.52 11.75
N GLY A 152 -28.38 10.57 11.09
CA GLY A 152 -29.81 10.62 10.80
C GLY A 152 -30.71 9.98 11.87
N ALA A 153 -30.14 9.42 12.94
CA ALA A 153 -30.88 8.86 14.06
C ALA A 153 -30.97 9.87 15.21
N ASP A 154 -31.60 11.02 14.96
CA ASP A 154 -32.25 11.80 16.03
C ASP A 154 -33.77 11.65 15.83
N PRO A 155 -34.41 10.63 16.44
CA PRO A 155 -35.85 10.58 16.50
C PRO A 155 -36.28 11.70 17.45
N GLY A 156 -36.78 12.80 16.86
CA GLY A 156 -37.25 13.96 17.60
C GLY A 156 -38.07 13.57 18.83
N CYS A 157 -37.81 14.26 19.96
CA CYS A 157 -38.69 14.19 21.13
C CYS A 157 -40.07 14.72 20.73
N CYS A 158 -40.99 13.82 20.40
CA CYS A 158 -42.40 14.02 20.66
C CYS A 158 -42.61 13.91 22.17
N CYS A 159 -42.40 15.01 22.88
CA CYS A 159 -42.89 15.15 24.24
C CYS A 159 -44.30 15.80 24.14
N LYS A 160 -45.33 14.98 24.39
CA LYS A 160 -46.76 15.38 24.41
C LYS A 160 -47.06 16.36 25.56
N GLY A 161 -48.05 17.21 25.37
CA GLY A 161 -48.68 18.04 26.41
C GLY A 161 -49.68 19.01 25.80
#